data_AF-A0A4R2SZT1-F1
#
_entry.id   AF-A0A4R2SZT1-F1
#
_cell.length_a   1.000
_cell.length_b   1.000
_cell.length_c   1.000
_cell.angle_alpha   90.00
_cell.angle_beta   90.00
_cell.angle_gamma   90.00
#
_symmetry.space_group_name_H-M   'P 1'
#
loop_
_entity.id
_entity.type
_entity.pdbx_description
1 polymer ?
#
loop_
_entity_poly.entity_id
_entity_poly.type
_entity_poly.pdbx_seq_one_letter_code
_entity_poly.pdbx_strand_id
1 'polypeptide(L)'
;MAGTRFVVTEHADLATPRAPVSSQIRPAAKSATVLATATGVVFTLSRLLGSTSQLALVNGSSANLKLDAATGAISATAAIGAGVSQKVLVRENDGDIALEYPVTITGAASTVVPVPTPTVSISVAQSKSEGNSGATVFTYTVTRSASSGAVAVPWSFTAGTTSADDFTGGTYPAGGTVNMADGVATGTFTVSVVGDTVVEGDETFTVLISTPSGYMAGSATSATGTILNDDTAVLPALQVITSRNFFHGEGVATTSSNNMDACRLPFTTGNAPISTIAFVYSTYYGQNVKGPGYLLRAHIEYNGIVVVLTFDGVTSRQLVSGEMDVRSDEVPASAFGLTQYPANFTGFEVTEREWVAGTNRINIGTPLTMTGFGCVRGPIGSPSKIGVAGAFNNSNTTWADYSARFFGPTLIVGRPVGLMPAWITLGASIEAGTADDANRGYAARSAQIVPQYAQGNLARGGETSTGYLSSDGDSRRALYKYFNCAINGYLGNDYSGGTPKETGATNMATINAQLKAAGIKRILQVRMAPKSDTTDAYATTANQTVRTINGGFNVYRNYIDAQALLDPNVNGIVDMTSVQEPANDTGKWAVNGTASYATADGTHPSAAMHALMVQPCRTAIDQQNVQYMAMAA
;
A
#
# COMPACT_ATOMS: atom_id res chain seq x y z
N MET A 1 -38.12 -2.46 -42.91
CA MET A 1 -38.68 -1.96 -44.19
C MET A 1 -37.81 -0.79 -44.65
N ALA A 2 -37.06 -0.94 -45.73
CA ALA A 2 -36.22 0.12 -46.31
C ALA A 2 -36.71 0.38 -47.74
N GLY A 3 -37.00 1.64 -48.06
CA GLY A 3 -37.63 2.07 -49.31
C GLY A 3 -36.66 2.14 -50.49
N THR A 4 -37.15 1.74 -51.66
CA THR A 4 -36.42 1.80 -52.93
C THR A 4 -36.66 3.17 -53.60
N ARG A 5 -35.59 3.89 -53.97
CA ARG A 5 -35.63 5.13 -54.78
C ARG A 5 -35.68 4.79 -56.27
N PHE A 6 -36.45 5.56 -57.06
CA PHE A 6 -36.48 5.48 -58.53
C PHE A 6 -35.86 6.75 -59.15
N VAL A 7 -35.10 6.57 -60.24
CA VAL A 7 -34.60 7.66 -61.10
C VAL A 7 -35.26 7.51 -62.47
N VAL A 8 -35.90 8.57 -62.96
CA VAL A 8 -36.44 8.64 -64.33
C VAL A 8 -35.76 9.79 -65.05
N THR A 9 -35.17 9.50 -66.21
CA THR A 9 -34.61 10.51 -67.11
C THR A 9 -35.46 10.53 -68.38
N GLU A 10 -36.12 11.65 -68.67
CA GLU A 10 -36.77 11.87 -69.98
C GLU A 10 -35.80 12.58 -70.92
N HIS A 11 -35.61 12.03 -72.13
CA HIS A 11 -35.04 12.75 -73.26
C HIS A 11 -36.20 13.28 -74.11
N ALA A 12 -36.32 14.60 -74.21
CA ALA A 12 -37.25 15.27 -75.09
C ALA A 12 -36.62 15.49 -76.46
N ASP A 13 -37.38 15.23 -77.52
CA ASP A 13 -37.24 15.98 -78.76
C ASP A 13 -38.57 16.03 -79.53
N LEU A 14 -39.11 17.25 -79.67
CA LEU A 14 -39.62 17.88 -80.91
C LEU A 14 -40.76 18.86 -80.65
N ALA A 15 -40.50 20.13 -80.96
CA ALA A 15 -41.50 21.18 -81.14
C ALA A 15 -41.82 21.35 -82.64
N THR A 16 -43.11 21.38 -83.01
CA THR A 16 -43.81 22.26 -84.00
C THR A 16 -45.11 21.62 -84.56
N PRO A 17 -46.12 22.41 -85.02
CA PRO A 17 -47.53 22.01 -85.01
C PRO A 17 -48.15 21.52 -86.34
N ARG A 18 -49.27 20.79 -86.16
CA ARG A 18 -50.23 20.08 -87.06
C ARG A 18 -50.38 20.50 -88.54
N ALA A 19 -50.54 19.47 -89.39
CA ALA A 19 -51.50 19.40 -90.50
C ALA A 19 -52.21 18.01 -90.49
N PRO A 20 -53.49 17.89 -90.90
CA PRO A 20 -54.25 16.65 -90.77
C PRO A 20 -54.10 15.75 -92.02
N VAL A 21 -54.00 14.44 -91.81
CA VAL A 21 -54.66 13.31 -92.51
C VAL A 21 -53.84 12.03 -92.27
N SER A 22 -54.56 10.99 -91.82
CA SER A 22 -54.27 9.53 -91.77
C SER A 22 -52.83 9.04 -91.56
N SER A 23 -52.66 8.31 -90.45
CA SER A 23 -51.65 7.27 -90.22
C SER A 23 -50.18 7.65 -90.52
N GLN A 24 -49.57 8.47 -89.67
CA GLN A 24 -48.12 8.42 -89.47
C GLN A 24 -47.79 7.60 -88.22
N ILE A 25 -47.35 6.36 -88.42
CA ILE A 25 -46.64 5.60 -87.39
C ILE A 25 -45.28 6.30 -87.19
N ARG A 26 -45.09 7.00 -86.07
CA ARG A 26 -43.77 7.45 -85.64
C ARG A 26 -43.23 6.48 -84.58
N PRO A 27 -42.05 5.87 -84.78
CA PRO A 27 -41.45 5.01 -83.77
C PRO A 27 -40.76 5.90 -82.72
N ALA A 28 -41.49 6.35 -81.71
CA ALA A 28 -40.87 6.82 -80.48
C ALA A 28 -40.60 5.59 -79.60
N ALA A 29 -39.36 5.10 -79.55
CA ALA A 29 -39.01 3.99 -78.66
C ALA A 29 -38.85 4.49 -77.22
N LYS A 30 -39.71 4.02 -76.29
CA LYS A 30 -39.49 4.20 -74.85
C LYS A 30 -38.97 2.89 -74.24
N SER A 31 -37.66 2.79 -74.04
CA SER A 31 -37.07 1.71 -73.23
C SER A 31 -37.11 2.08 -71.75
N ALA A 32 -37.80 1.29 -70.93
CA ALA A 32 -37.80 1.44 -69.47
C ALA A 32 -37.29 0.14 -68.82
N THR A 33 -36.08 0.14 -68.28
CA THR A 33 -35.56 -1.01 -67.52
C THR A 33 -36.20 -1.00 -66.13
N VAL A 34 -36.99 -2.02 -65.79
CA VAL A 34 -37.75 -2.08 -64.53
C VAL A 34 -37.31 -3.27 -63.70
N LEU A 35 -36.89 -3.04 -62.45
CA LEU A 35 -36.63 -4.12 -61.50
C LEU A 35 -37.95 -4.74 -61.00
N ALA A 36 -38.40 -5.83 -61.62
CA ALA A 36 -39.52 -6.62 -61.12
C ALA A 36 -39.01 -7.72 -60.19
N THR A 37 -39.16 -7.54 -58.88
CA THR A 37 -39.02 -8.62 -57.90
C THR A 37 -40.21 -8.61 -56.96
N ALA A 38 -41.02 -9.67 -57.06
CA ALA A 38 -42.31 -9.94 -56.41
C ALA A 38 -43.56 -9.48 -57.18
N THR A 39 -44.58 -10.35 -57.14
CA THR A 39 -45.93 -10.17 -57.69
C THR A 39 -46.52 -8.83 -57.21
N GLY A 40 -47.09 -8.04 -58.13
CA GLY A 40 -47.88 -6.86 -57.77
C GLY A 40 -47.17 -5.50 -57.79
N VAL A 41 -45.99 -5.36 -58.40
CA VAL A 41 -45.41 -4.01 -58.63
C VAL A 41 -46.09 -3.34 -59.83
N VAL A 42 -46.57 -2.11 -59.63
CA VAL A 42 -47.38 -1.30 -60.55
C VAL A 42 -46.56 -0.08 -60.96
N PHE A 43 -46.32 0.10 -62.27
CA PHE A 43 -45.70 1.33 -62.80
C PHE A 43 -46.61 1.98 -63.83
N THR A 44 -46.81 3.29 -63.71
CA THR A 44 -47.62 4.09 -64.62
C THR A 44 -46.77 4.67 -65.75
N LEU A 45 -47.17 4.45 -66.99
CA LEU A 45 -46.58 5.13 -68.14
C LEU A 45 -47.10 6.56 -68.23
N SER A 46 -46.21 7.54 -68.39
CA SER A 46 -46.59 8.92 -68.71
C SER A 46 -47.21 8.98 -70.11
N ARG A 47 -48.47 9.42 -70.20
CA ARG A 47 -49.24 9.62 -71.44
C ARG A 47 -48.62 10.74 -72.29
N LEU A 48 -48.37 10.48 -73.57
CA LEU A 48 -47.79 11.44 -74.52
C LEU A 48 -48.84 12.32 -75.21
N LEU A 49 -50.06 11.82 -75.38
CA LEU A 49 -51.17 12.51 -76.05
C LEU A 49 -52.07 13.28 -75.05
N GLY A 50 -51.65 13.40 -73.79
CA GLY A 50 -52.37 14.11 -72.72
C GLY A 50 -53.17 13.19 -71.79
N SER A 51 -53.70 13.72 -70.69
CA SER A 51 -54.27 12.92 -69.60
C SER A 51 -55.57 12.17 -69.94
N THR A 52 -56.24 12.51 -71.04
CA THR A 52 -57.51 11.91 -71.48
C THR A 52 -57.35 10.79 -72.51
N SER A 53 -56.12 10.47 -72.94
CA SER A 53 -55.85 9.41 -73.92
C SER A 53 -56.06 8.01 -73.33
N GLN A 54 -56.57 7.09 -74.15
CA GLN A 54 -56.75 5.68 -73.80
C GLN A 54 -55.50 4.87 -74.16
N LEU A 55 -55.08 3.99 -73.25
CA LEU A 55 -53.95 3.09 -73.45
C LEU A 55 -54.43 1.65 -73.65
N ALA A 56 -53.86 0.95 -74.63
CA ALA A 56 -54.16 -0.45 -74.92
C ALA A 56 -52.90 -1.25 -75.30
N LEU A 57 -52.92 -2.54 -75.02
CA LEU A 57 -51.90 -3.47 -75.53
C LEU A 57 -52.28 -3.91 -76.94
N VAL A 58 -51.40 -3.70 -77.92
CA VAL A 58 -51.71 -3.92 -79.34
C VAL A 58 -51.56 -5.39 -79.72
N ASN A 59 -50.55 -6.07 -79.18
CA ASN A 59 -50.11 -7.35 -79.72
C ASN A 59 -50.53 -8.56 -78.87
N GLY A 60 -51.73 -8.49 -78.29
CA GLY A 60 -52.23 -9.50 -77.35
C GLY A 60 -51.42 -9.56 -76.05
N SER A 61 -52.05 -9.97 -74.97
CA SER A 61 -51.35 -10.18 -73.70
C SER A 61 -50.20 -11.17 -73.90
N SER A 62 -48.94 -10.76 -73.71
CA SER A 62 -47.94 -11.72 -73.25
C SER A 62 -48.47 -12.28 -71.92
N ALA A 63 -48.59 -13.61 -71.78
CA ALA A 63 -49.34 -14.29 -70.71
C ALA A 63 -49.05 -13.81 -69.26
N ASN A 64 -47.94 -13.09 -69.08
CA ASN A 64 -47.40 -12.66 -67.81
C ASN A 64 -47.45 -11.14 -67.57
N LEU A 65 -48.07 -10.32 -68.45
CA LEU A 65 -48.18 -8.86 -68.29
C LEU A 65 -49.61 -8.36 -68.54
N LYS A 66 -50.10 -7.47 -67.68
CA LYS A 66 -51.41 -6.80 -67.76
C LYS A 66 -51.24 -5.29 -67.71
N LEU A 67 -51.94 -4.59 -68.60
CA LEU A 67 -52.08 -3.13 -68.58
C LEU A 67 -53.44 -2.76 -68.00
N ASP A 68 -53.45 -1.88 -67.01
CA ASP A 68 -54.66 -1.17 -66.60
C ASP A 68 -54.83 0.07 -67.49
N ALA A 69 -55.85 0.05 -68.35
CA ALA A 69 -56.12 1.11 -69.31
C ALA A 69 -56.52 2.44 -68.66
N ALA A 70 -57.07 2.42 -67.45
CA ALA A 70 -57.49 3.63 -66.72
C ALA A 70 -56.28 4.34 -66.10
N THR A 71 -55.41 3.58 -65.43
CA THR A 71 -54.26 4.13 -64.69
C THR A 71 -52.97 4.18 -65.52
N GLY A 72 -52.94 3.53 -66.70
CA GLY A 72 -51.74 3.38 -67.52
C GLY A 72 -50.70 2.44 -66.90
N ALA A 73 -51.11 1.65 -65.91
CA ALA A 73 -50.19 0.85 -65.14
C ALA A 73 -49.94 -0.53 -65.77
N ILE A 74 -48.67 -0.92 -65.91
CA ILE A 74 -48.29 -2.28 -66.32
C ILE A 74 -47.92 -3.09 -65.08
N SER A 75 -48.52 -4.27 -64.96
CA SER A 75 -48.26 -5.23 -63.89
C SER A 75 -47.89 -6.59 -64.49
N ALA A 76 -47.05 -7.35 -63.78
CA ALA A 76 -46.76 -8.73 -64.16
C ALA A 76 -47.65 -9.70 -63.38
N THR A 77 -48.26 -10.66 -64.08
CA THR A 77 -49.09 -11.72 -63.48
C THR A 77 -48.26 -12.92 -62.98
N ALA A 78 -46.98 -12.98 -63.34
CA ALA A 78 -46.01 -13.94 -62.82
C ALA A 78 -44.61 -13.30 -62.74
N ALA A 79 -43.71 -13.88 -61.95
CA ALA A 79 -42.34 -13.39 -61.84
C ALA A 79 -41.59 -13.52 -63.19
N ILE A 80 -40.84 -12.48 -63.55
CA ILE A 80 -39.95 -12.48 -64.72
C ILE A 80 -38.55 -12.84 -64.22
N GLY A 81 -37.94 -13.88 -64.78
CA GLY A 81 -36.60 -14.33 -64.38
C GLY A 81 -35.53 -13.24 -64.55
N ALA A 82 -34.49 -13.26 -63.71
CA ALA A 82 -33.39 -12.30 -63.77
C ALA A 82 -32.70 -12.30 -65.16
N GLY A 83 -32.53 -11.11 -65.75
CA GLY A 83 -31.98 -10.92 -67.10
C GLY A 83 -32.94 -11.23 -68.25
N VAL A 84 -34.12 -11.81 -67.97
CA VAL A 84 -35.12 -12.12 -68.98
C VAL A 84 -35.90 -10.86 -69.33
N SER A 85 -35.97 -10.52 -70.62
CA SER A 85 -36.68 -9.34 -71.12
C SER A 85 -37.94 -9.72 -71.88
N GLN A 86 -39.08 -9.09 -71.56
CA GLN A 86 -40.31 -9.18 -72.33
C GLN A 86 -40.57 -7.86 -73.06
N LYS A 87 -40.80 -7.93 -74.37
CA LYS A 87 -41.13 -6.76 -75.21
C LYS A 87 -42.63 -6.73 -75.49
N VAL A 88 -43.24 -5.58 -75.30
CA VAL A 88 -44.67 -5.35 -75.52
C VAL A 88 -44.87 -4.07 -76.31
N LEU A 89 -45.89 -4.03 -77.17
CA LEU A 89 -46.27 -2.82 -77.90
C LEU A 89 -47.50 -2.19 -77.25
N VAL A 90 -47.37 -0.93 -76.85
CA VAL A 90 -48.45 -0.14 -76.23
C VAL A 90 -48.95 0.88 -77.24
N ARG A 91 -50.28 0.98 -77.41
CA ARG A 91 -50.93 2.02 -78.20
C ARG A 91 -51.58 3.04 -77.27
N GLU A 92 -51.37 4.30 -77.57
CA GLU A 92 -52.06 5.44 -76.98
C GLU A 92 -52.94 6.10 -78.04
N ASN A 93 -54.21 6.35 -77.71
CA ASN A 93 -55.19 6.93 -78.63
C ASN A 93 -56.05 7.99 -77.93
N ASP A 94 -56.16 9.19 -78.52
CA ASP A 94 -56.99 10.30 -78.02
C ASP A 94 -58.32 10.49 -78.78
N GLY A 95 -58.61 9.61 -79.75
CA GLY A 95 -59.78 9.65 -80.63
C GLY A 95 -59.47 10.12 -82.04
N ASP A 96 -58.44 10.96 -82.21
CA ASP A 96 -58.02 11.51 -83.51
C ASP A 96 -56.67 10.94 -83.99
N ILE A 97 -55.76 10.60 -83.06
CA ILE A 97 -54.40 10.12 -83.35
C ILE A 97 -54.11 8.86 -82.52
N ALA A 98 -53.52 7.84 -83.15
CA ALA A 98 -53.01 6.66 -82.46
C ALA A 98 -51.48 6.56 -82.59
N LEU A 99 -50.78 6.48 -81.46
CA LEU A 99 -49.33 6.26 -81.38
C LEU A 99 -49.05 4.87 -80.81
N GLU A 100 -48.12 4.13 -81.41
CA GLU A 100 -47.65 2.85 -80.89
C GLU A 100 -46.17 2.92 -80.54
N TYR A 101 -45.80 2.44 -79.36
CA TYR A 101 -44.42 2.41 -78.91
C TYR A 101 -44.06 1.09 -78.21
N PRO A 102 -42.85 0.55 -78.47
CA PRO A 102 -42.39 -0.66 -77.82
C PRO A 102 -41.88 -0.35 -76.41
N VAL A 103 -42.23 -1.21 -75.45
CA VAL A 103 -41.77 -1.21 -74.06
C VAL A 103 -41.08 -2.54 -73.81
N THR A 104 -39.88 -2.51 -73.20
CA THR A 104 -39.16 -3.72 -72.79
C THR A 104 -39.06 -3.76 -71.27
N ILE A 105 -39.48 -4.85 -70.64
CA ILE A 105 -39.40 -5.07 -69.19
C ILE A 105 -38.43 -6.21 -68.91
N THR A 106 -37.43 -6.01 -68.05
CA THR A 106 -36.37 -7.00 -67.76
C THR A 106 -36.34 -7.36 -66.28
N GLY A 107 -36.45 -8.65 -65.93
CA GLY A 107 -36.35 -9.10 -64.53
C GLY A 107 -34.97 -8.82 -63.94
N ALA A 108 -34.89 -8.41 -62.67
CA ALA A 108 -33.61 -8.15 -61.99
C ALA A 108 -33.21 -9.31 -61.06
N ALA A 109 -31.91 -9.53 -60.89
CA ALA A 109 -31.40 -10.52 -59.94
C ALA A 109 -31.64 -10.06 -58.50
N SER A 110 -32.14 -10.96 -57.66
CA SER A 110 -32.32 -10.71 -56.23
C SER A 110 -30.95 -10.58 -55.56
N THR A 111 -30.60 -9.39 -55.06
CA THR A 111 -29.41 -9.22 -54.22
C THR A 111 -29.72 -9.78 -52.84
N VAL A 112 -29.16 -10.95 -52.51
CA VAL A 112 -29.12 -11.43 -51.13
C VAL A 112 -28.26 -10.46 -50.35
N VAL A 113 -28.87 -9.62 -49.50
CA VAL A 113 -28.12 -8.82 -48.52
C VAL A 113 -27.56 -9.81 -47.50
N PRO A 114 -26.23 -9.94 -47.34
CA PRO A 114 -25.68 -10.78 -46.29
C PRO A 114 -26.20 -10.27 -44.94
N VAL A 115 -26.83 -11.15 -44.16
CA VAL A 115 -27.23 -10.83 -42.78
C VAL A 115 -25.94 -10.52 -42.02
N PRO A 116 -25.79 -9.33 -41.42
CA PRO A 116 -24.59 -9.02 -40.64
C PRO A 116 -24.47 -10.02 -39.50
N THR A 117 -23.28 -10.60 -39.33
CA THR A 117 -23.00 -11.52 -38.22
C THR A 117 -23.25 -10.78 -36.91
N PRO A 118 -24.05 -11.33 -35.98
CA PRO A 118 -24.34 -10.65 -34.72
C PRO A 118 -23.08 -10.51 -33.88
N THR A 119 -23.06 -9.53 -32.98
CA THR A 119 -21.90 -9.20 -32.14
C THR A 119 -22.24 -9.33 -30.67
N VAL A 120 -21.24 -9.59 -29.82
CA VAL A 120 -21.35 -9.52 -28.36
C VAL A 120 -20.44 -8.43 -27.80
N SER A 121 -20.89 -7.70 -26.79
CA SER A 121 -20.11 -6.66 -26.10
C SER A 121 -20.32 -6.73 -24.59
N ILE A 122 -19.32 -6.32 -23.82
CA ILE A 122 -19.42 -6.14 -22.36
C ILE A 122 -19.60 -4.66 -22.01
N SER A 123 -20.24 -4.37 -20.88
CA SER A 123 -20.33 -3.04 -20.30
C SER A 123 -18.95 -2.43 -20.04
N VAL A 124 -18.91 -1.11 -19.85
CA VAL A 124 -17.68 -0.36 -19.57
C VAL A 124 -17.06 -0.72 -18.21
N ALA A 125 -15.86 -0.21 -17.97
CA ALA A 125 -15.14 -0.32 -16.70
C ALA A 125 -15.99 0.18 -15.51
N GLN A 126 -15.73 -0.39 -14.33
CA GLN A 126 -16.34 0.01 -13.07
C GLN A 126 -15.27 0.39 -12.05
N SER A 127 -15.55 1.41 -11.23
CA SER A 127 -14.71 1.78 -10.09
C SER A 127 -15.59 1.90 -8.85
N LYS A 128 -15.25 1.19 -7.78
CA LYS A 128 -16.00 1.17 -6.51
C LYS A 128 -15.04 1.02 -5.34
N SER A 129 -15.39 1.64 -4.21
CA SER A 129 -14.73 1.37 -2.93
C SER A 129 -14.97 -0.07 -2.48
N GLU A 130 -13.97 -0.71 -1.90
CA GLU A 130 -14.09 -2.08 -1.37
C GLU A 130 -15.04 -2.15 -0.18
N GLY A 131 -15.02 -1.12 0.68
CA GLY A 131 -15.78 -1.05 1.93
C GLY A 131 -15.14 -1.85 3.06
N ASN A 132 -15.51 -1.53 4.31
CA ASN A 132 -14.74 -2.00 5.46
C ASN A 132 -14.98 -3.47 5.89
N SER A 133 -15.96 -4.15 5.27
CA SER A 133 -16.36 -5.52 5.57
C SER A 133 -17.38 -6.04 4.55
N GLY A 134 -17.55 -7.37 4.47
CA GLY A 134 -18.55 -7.98 3.61
C GLY A 134 -18.07 -8.08 2.17
N ALA A 135 -18.97 -7.97 1.19
CA ALA A 135 -18.60 -8.08 -0.22
C ALA A 135 -19.15 -6.92 -1.06
N THR A 136 -18.27 -6.25 -1.80
CA THR A 136 -18.62 -5.27 -2.83
C THR A 136 -18.74 -5.94 -4.18
N VAL A 137 -19.93 -5.82 -4.78
CA VAL A 137 -20.27 -6.54 -6.01
C VAL A 137 -20.03 -5.66 -7.24
N PHE A 138 -19.10 -6.07 -8.11
CA PHE A 138 -18.92 -5.54 -9.47
C PHE A 138 -19.83 -6.31 -10.42
N THR A 139 -20.68 -5.60 -11.17
CA THR A 139 -21.68 -6.23 -12.04
C THR A 139 -21.43 -5.84 -13.48
N TYR A 140 -21.15 -6.82 -14.33
CA TYR A 140 -20.88 -6.61 -15.75
C TYR A 140 -22.06 -7.09 -16.59
N THR A 141 -22.45 -6.30 -17.58
CA THR A 141 -23.54 -6.62 -18.50
C THR A 141 -22.98 -7.02 -19.86
N VAL A 142 -23.36 -8.19 -20.35
CA VAL A 142 -23.07 -8.66 -21.70
C VAL A 142 -24.29 -8.39 -22.57
N THR A 143 -24.09 -7.74 -23.70
CA THR A 143 -25.13 -7.38 -24.68
C THR A 143 -24.83 -8.03 -26.01
N ARG A 144 -25.87 -8.57 -26.67
CA ARG A 144 -25.78 -9.08 -28.04
C ARG A 144 -26.61 -8.23 -29.02
N SER A 145 -26.13 -8.06 -30.25
CA SER A 145 -26.80 -7.21 -31.26
C SER A 145 -27.99 -7.87 -31.97
N ALA A 146 -28.14 -9.20 -31.83
CA ALA A 146 -29.32 -9.93 -32.27
C ALA A 146 -29.76 -10.92 -31.19
N SER A 147 -31.07 -11.05 -30.97
CA SER A 147 -31.66 -11.85 -29.91
C SER A 147 -32.22 -13.21 -30.36
N SER A 148 -31.99 -13.61 -31.61
CA SER A 148 -32.42 -14.91 -32.13
C SER A 148 -31.54 -16.04 -31.61
N GLY A 149 -32.18 -17.12 -31.16
CA GLY A 149 -31.53 -18.30 -30.60
C GLY A 149 -30.98 -18.08 -29.19
N ALA A 150 -30.73 -19.18 -28.48
CA ALA A 150 -29.99 -19.13 -27.22
C ALA A 150 -28.48 -18.96 -27.49
N VAL A 151 -27.77 -18.27 -26.61
CA VAL A 151 -26.31 -18.11 -26.69
C VAL A 151 -25.68 -18.20 -25.30
N ALA A 152 -24.49 -18.78 -25.25
CA ALA A 152 -23.67 -18.92 -24.06
C ALA A 152 -22.37 -18.17 -24.30
N VAL A 153 -22.16 -17.03 -23.63
CA VAL A 153 -20.98 -16.17 -23.80
C VAL A 153 -19.98 -16.47 -22.67
N PRO A 154 -18.85 -17.14 -22.95
CA PRO A 154 -17.86 -17.41 -21.92
C PRO A 154 -17.13 -16.13 -21.52
N TRP A 155 -16.83 -16.00 -20.23
CA TRP A 155 -16.03 -14.92 -19.68
C TRP A 155 -14.92 -15.47 -18.77
N SER A 156 -13.81 -14.73 -18.72
CA SER A 156 -12.64 -15.06 -17.90
C SER A 156 -12.23 -13.86 -17.06
N PHE A 157 -11.59 -14.14 -15.93
CA PHE A 157 -10.98 -13.15 -15.04
C PHE A 157 -9.47 -13.10 -15.26
N THR A 158 -8.87 -11.94 -15.11
CA THR A 158 -7.42 -11.74 -15.08
C THR A 158 -7.10 -10.71 -14.01
N ALA A 159 -6.26 -11.10 -13.04
CA ALA A 159 -5.76 -10.19 -12.02
C ALA A 159 -4.93 -9.09 -12.68
N GLY A 160 -5.12 -7.85 -12.24
CA GLY A 160 -4.23 -6.74 -12.56
C GLY A 160 -3.22 -6.58 -11.44
N THR A 161 -3.53 -5.71 -10.48
CA THR A 161 -2.74 -5.54 -9.24
C THR A 161 -3.33 -6.29 -8.04
N THR A 162 -4.60 -6.70 -8.14
CA THR A 162 -5.33 -7.47 -7.11
C THR A 162 -4.65 -8.78 -6.75
N SER A 163 -4.70 -9.13 -5.47
CA SER A 163 -4.32 -10.41 -4.91
C SER A 163 -5.49 -11.41 -4.88
N ALA A 164 -5.23 -12.64 -4.42
CA ALA A 164 -6.30 -13.62 -4.27
C ALA A 164 -7.19 -13.36 -3.03
N ASP A 165 -6.64 -12.64 -2.03
CA ASP A 165 -7.27 -12.40 -0.74
C ASP A 165 -8.40 -11.34 -0.84
N ASP A 166 -8.33 -10.43 -1.82
CA ASP A 166 -9.36 -9.42 -2.11
C ASP A 166 -10.64 -10.03 -2.71
N PHE A 167 -10.68 -11.36 -2.91
CA PHE A 167 -11.85 -12.08 -3.41
C PHE A 167 -12.36 -13.14 -2.44
N THR A 168 -13.66 -13.42 -2.54
CA THR A 168 -14.33 -14.35 -1.63
C THR A 168 -13.66 -15.72 -1.64
N GLY A 169 -13.18 -16.16 -0.47
CA GLY A 169 -12.54 -17.46 -0.29
C GLY A 169 -11.01 -17.47 -0.51
N GLY A 170 -10.37 -16.31 -0.67
CA GLY A 170 -8.92 -16.22 -0.85
C GLY A 170 -8.45 -16.80 -2.18
N THR A 171 -9.28 -16.71 -3.21
CA THR A 171 -9.02 -17.26 -4.54
C THR A 171 -9.56 -16.35 -5.64
N TYR A 172 -8.81 -16.18 -6.73
CA TYR A 172 -9.29 -15.46 -7.91
C TYR A 172 -10.58 -16.05 -8.49
N PRO A 173 -11.50 -15.22 -9.02
CA PRO A 173 -12.67 -15.70 -9.73
C PRO A 173 -12.30 -16.63 -10.89
N ALA A 174 -12.93 -17.80 -10.98
CA ALA A 174 -12.61 -18.81 -12.00
C ALA A 174 -13.12 -18.47 -13.42
N GLY A 175 -13.88 -17.37 -13.59
CA GLY A 175 -14.63 -17.09 -14.81
C GLY A 175 -15.99 -17.81 -14.86
N GLY A 176 -16.60 -17.87 -16.04
CA GLY A 176 -17.88 -18.56 -16.21
C GLY A 176 -18.53 -18.30 -17.57
N THR A 177 -19.84 -18.45 -17.62
CA THR A 177 -20.61 -18.29 -18.88
C THR A 177 -21.89 -17.51 -18.62
N VAL A 178 -22.15 -16.49 -19.45
CA VAL A 178 -23.41 -15.74 -19.45
C VAL A 178 -24.36 -16.39 -20.45
N ASN A 179 -25.42 -17.02 -19.96
CA ASN A 179 -26.43 -17.66 -20.79
C ASN A 179 -27.57 -16.68 -21.08
N MET A 180 -27.86 -16.46 -22.36
CA MET A 180 -28.99 -15.67 -22.83
C MET A 180 -29.94 -16.59 -23.61
N ALA A 181 -31.18 -16.72 -23.14
CA ALA A 181 -32.22 -17.48 -23.82
C ALA A 181 -32.65 -16.80 -25.14
N ASP A 182 -33.38 -17.52 -25.99
CA ASP A 182 -33.99 -16.93 -27.18
C ASP A 182 -34.85 -15.70 -26.83
N GLY A 183 -34.72 -14.64 -27.62
CA GLY A 183 -35.35 -13.33 -27.37
C GLY A 183 -34.66 -12.44 -26.33
N VAL A 184 -33.71 -12.94 -25.53
CA VAL A 184 -33.05 -12.15 -24.45
C VAL A 184 -31.80 -11.45 -24.97
N ALA A 185 -31.76 -10.12 -24.97
CA ALA A 185 -30.64 -9.35 -25.55
C ALA A 185 -29.45 -9.09 -24.59
N THR A 186 -29.65 -9.28 -23.29
CA THR A 186 -28.63 -8.97 -22.27
C THR A 186 -28.58 -10.04 -21.18
N GLY A 187 -27.39 -10.28 -20.64
CA GLY A 187 -27.18 -11.06 -19.42
C GLY A 187 -26.12 -10.41 -18.54
N THR A 188 -26.03 -10.83 -17.29
CA THR A 188 -25.05 -10.27 -16.34
C THR A 188 -24.25 -11.36 -15.65
N PHE A 189 -23.07 -10.99 -15.17
CA PHE A 189 -22.29 -11.75 -14.21
C PHE A 189 -21.64 -10.79 -13.20
N THR A 190 -21.19 -11.33 -12.08
CA THR A 190 -20.66 -10.55 -10.97
C THR A 190 -19.27 -11.01 -10.55
N VAL A 191 -18.47 -10.07 -10.08
CA VAL A 191 -17.22 -10.31 -9.34
C VAL A 191 -17.41 -9.70 -7.95
N SER A 192 -17.23 -10.50 -6.91
CA SER A 192 -17.39 -10.06 -5.52
C SER A 192 -16.02 -9.82 -4.89
N VAL A 193 -15.75 -8.57 -4.56
CA VAL A 193 -14.56 -8.12 -3.82
C VAL A 193 -14.87 -8.19 -2.33
N VAL A 194 -13.96 -8.73 -1.52
CA VAL A 194 -14.10 -8.76 -0.06
C VAL A 194 -13.63 -7.42 0.46
N GLY A 195 -14.47 -6.75 1.24
CA GLY A 195 -14.06 -5.51 1.90
C GLY A 195 -13.32 -5.82 3.19
N ASP A 196 -12.25 -5.08 3.48
CA ASP A 196 -11.51 -5.20 4.73
C ASP A 196 -11.09 -3.84 5.34
N THR A 197 -10.08 -3.80 6.19
CA THR A 197 -9.63 -2.55 6.84
C THR A 197 -8.12 -2.34 6.71
N VAL A 198 -7.50 -3.11 5.83
CA VAL A 198 -6.09 -3.06 5.46
C VAL A 198 -5.98 -1.94 4.45
N VAL A 199 -5.25 -0.89 4.79
CA VAL A 199 -5.08 0.19 3.84
C VAL A 199 -4.12 -0.32 2.75
N GLU A 200 -4.64 -0.40 1.54
CA GLU A 200 -3.93 -0.90 0.35
C GLU A 200 -4.07 0.07 -0.84
N GLY A 201 -3.23 -0.05 -1.88
CA GLY A 201 -3.32 0.87 -3.01
C GLY A 201 -4.62 0.64 -3.82
N ASP A 202 -5.06 1.60 -4.62
CA ASP A 202 -6.13 1.33 -5.59
C ASP A 202 -5.73 0.16 -6.50
N GLU A 203 -6.58 -0.86 -6.57
CA GLU A 203 -6.27 -2.09 -7.29
C GLU A 203 -7.12 -2.28 -8.54
N THR A 204 -6.66 -3.15 -9.45
CA THR A 204 -7.36 -3.42 -10.70
C THR A 204 -7.42 -4.90 -11.05
N PHE A 205 -8.52 -5.29 -11.69
CA PHE A 205 -8.67 -6.57 -12.37
C PHE A 205 -9.35 -6.37 -13.73
N THR A 206 -9.23 -7.34 -14.63
CA THR A 206 -9.89 -7.31 -15.94
C THR A 206 -10.77 -8.53 -16.13
N VAL A 207 -11.99 -8.32 -16.62
CA VAL A 207 -12.86 -9.38 -17.10
C VAL A 207 -12.93 -9.33 -18.62
N LEU A 208 -12.85 -10.49 -19.26
CA LEU A 208 -12.87 -10.63 -20.72
C LEU A 208 -14.05 -11.52 -21.12
N ILE A 209 -14.74 -11.16 -22.19
CA ILE A 209 -15.71 -12.05 -22.85
C ILE A 209 -15.10 -12.59 -24.15
N SER A 210 -15.41 -13.85 -24.44
CA SER A 210 -15.04 -14.49 -25.70
C SER A 210 -16.22 -14.56 -26.65
N THR A 211 -15.95 -14.60 -27.95
CA THR A 211 -16.99 -14.64 -28.98
C THR A 211 -17.55 -16.05 -29.10
N PRO A 212 -18.85 -16.27 -28.82
CA PRO A 212 -19.48 -17.57 -29.03
C PRO A 212 -19.65 -17.88 -30.52
N SER A 213 -19.87 -19.15 -30.87
CA SER A 213 -20.07 -19.58 -32.25
C SER A 213 -21.21 -18.80 -32.92
N GLY A 214 -20.98 -18.30 -34.14
CA GLY A 214 -21.95 -17.51 -34.89
C GLY A 214 -22.01 -16.02 -34.52
N TYR A 215 -21.17 -15.56 -33.59
CA TYR A 215 -21.05 -14.14 -33.22
C TYR A 215 -19.64 -13.60 -33.50
N MET A 216 -19.55 -12.29 -33.73
CA MET A 216 -18.31 -11.52 -33.78
C MET A 216 -18.11 -10.71 -32.49
N ALA A 217 -16.88 -10.22 -32.28
CA ALA A 217 -16.59 -9.26 -31.23
C ALA A 217 -17.27 -7.92 -31.56
N GLY A 218 -17.94 -7.33 -30.57
CA GLY A 218 -18.52 -5.99 -30.69
C GLY A 218 -17.54 -4.90 -30.27
N SER A 219 -18.06 -3.79 -29.76
CA SER A 219 -17.25 -2.60 -29.44
C SER A 219 -16.30 -2.80 -28.27
N ALA A 220 -16.65 -3.66 -27.31
CA ALA A 220 -15.82 -3.97 -26.15
C ALA A 220 -15.91 -5.46 -25.81
N THR A 221 -14.76 -6.11 -25.66
CA THR A 221 -14.65 -7.52 -25.22
C THR A 221 -13.95 -7.66 -23.87
N SER A 222 -13.57 -6.54 -23.26
CA SER A 222 -12.99 -6.51 -21.92
C SER A 222 -13.50 -5.29 -21.14
N ALA A 223 -13.50 -5.42 -19.82
CA ALA A 223 -13.80 -4.34 -18.89
C ALA A 223 -12.89 -4.43 -17.67
N THR A 224 -12.34 -3.29 -17.25
CA THR A 224 -11.52 -3.17 -16.05
C THR A 224 -12.41 -2.90 -14.84
N GLY A 225 -12.20 -3.63 -13.76
CA GLY A 225 -12.69 -3.27 -12.43
C GLY A 225 -11.57 -2.58 -11.67
N THR A 226 -11.86 -1.42 -11.08
CA THR A 226 -10.97 -0.72 -10.14
C THR A 226 -11.59 -0.80 -8.75
N ILE A 227 -10.84 -1.38 -7.83
CA ILE A 227 -11.14 -1.40 -6.41
C ILE A 227 -10.47 -0.15 -5.84
N LEU A 228 -11.28 0.77 -5.33
CA LEU A 228 -10.78 2.00 -4.72
C LEU A 228 -10.55 1.75 -3.24
N ASN A 229 -9.37 2.07 -2.75
CA ASN A 229 -9.10 2.01 -1.33
C ASN A 229 -9.88 3.12 -0.62
N ASP A 230 -10.78 2.74 0.30
CA ASP A 230 -11.49 3.65 1.19
C ASP A 230 -11.02 3.60 2.65
N ASP A 231 -9.97 2.82 2.92
CA ASP A 231 -9.31 2.78 4.20
C ASP A 231 -8.32 3.92 4.36
N THR A 232 -8.23 4.41 5.59
CA THR A 232 -7.31 5.47 5.96
C THR A 232 -6.36 4.97 7.01
N ALA A 233 -5.06 5.18 6.79
CA ALA A 233 -4.06 4.91 7.80
C ALA A 233 -4.41 5.71 9.06
N VAL A 234 -4.79 4.99 10.13
CA VAL A 234 -4.91 5.60 11.45
C VAL A 234 -3.52 6.06 11.84
N LEU A 235 -3.27 7.36 11.73
CA LEU A 235 -1.99 7.91 12.11
C LEU A 235 -1.70 7.53 13.56
N PRO A 236 -0.49 7.02 13.85
CA PRO A 236 -0.12 6.69 15.19
C PRO A 236 -0.33 7.89 16.11
N ALA A 237 -0.69 7.62 17.36
CA ALA A 237 -0.53 8.59 18.42
C ALA A 237 0.97 8.97 18.53
N LEU A 238 1.31 9.73 19.56
CA LEU A 238 2.71 10.10 19.84
C LEU A 238 3.64 8.87 19.77
N GLN A 239 4.71 8.95 18.96
CA GLN A 239 5.69 7.87 18.77
C GLN A 239 7.08 8.31 19.20
N VAL A 240 7.96 7.38 19.58
CA VAL A 240 9.38 7.68 19.70
C VAL A 240 9.92 8.16 18.37
N ILE A 241 10.63 9.28 18.39
CA ILE A 241 11.36 9.81 17.24
C ILE A 241 12.86 9.60 17.41
N THR A 242 13.32 9.59 18.66
CA THR A 242 14.68 9.22 19.04
C THR A 242 14.69 8.91 20.52
N SER A 243 15.68 8.14 20.94
CA SER A 243 15.95 7.89 22.34
C SER A 243 17.38 8.26 22.62
N ARG A 244 17.64 8.59 23.89
CA ARG A 244 18.98 8.45 24.39
C ARG A 244 19.02 7.06 25.02
N ASN A 245 19.79 6.16 24.40
CA ASN A 245 20.21 4.93 25.09
C ASN A 245 20.67 5.35 26.50
N PHE A 246 20.43 4.54 27.53
CA PHE A 246 21.32 4.31 28.68
C PHE A 246 20.60 4.06 30.01
N PHE A 247 21.20 3.08 30.69
CA PHE A 247 21.15 2.75 32.10
C PHE A 247 21.16 3.99 32.99
N HIS A 248 20.06 4.23 33.66
CA HIS A 248 20.03 5.15 34.79
C HIS A 248 20.58 4.39 35.99
N GLY A 249 21.69 4.86 36.53
CA GLY A 249 22.24 4.34 37.78
C GLY A 249 22.03 5.37 38.86
N GLU A 250 21.52 4.97 40.01
CA GLU A 250 21.60 5.84 41.18
C GLU A 250 23.06 5.88 41.68
N GLY A 251 23.56 7.08 41.92
CA GLY A 251 24.86 7.33 42.54
C GLY A 251 24.76 7.41 44.05
N VAL A 252 25.92 7.50 44.68
CA VAL A 252 26.05 7.64 46.14
C VAL A 252 25.24 8.83 46.67
N ALA A 253 24.48 8.59 47.75
CA ALA A 253 23.77 9.62 48.51
C ALA A 253 24.73 10.78 48.83
N THR A 254 24.32 11.99 48.49
CA THR A 254 25.18 13.15 48.72
C THR A 254 25.03 13.63 50.16
N THR A 255 26.15 13.72 50.88
CA THR A 255 26.21 14.22 52.27
C THR A 255 26.39 15.74 52.34
N SER A 256 26.63 16.41 51.21
CA SER A 256 26.95 17.84 51.13
C SER A 256 26.08 18.55 50.10
N SER A 257 25.14 19.33 50.62
CA SER A 257 24.45 20.48 50.00
C SER A 257 23.45 20.28 48.85
N ASN A 258 22.43 21.12 48.93
CA ASN A 258 21.44 21.51 47.94
C ASN A 258 22.10 22.02 46.63
N ASN A 259 22.00 21.25 45.54
CA ASN A 259 22.64 21.57 44.27
C ASN A 259 21.63 21.60 43.12
N MET A 260 21.98 22.39 42.11
CA MET A 260 21.32 22.42 40.82
C MET A 260 22.30 21.90 39.77
N ASP A 261 21.84 20.99 38.94
CA ASP A 261 22.59 20.49 37.78
C ASP A 261 21.86 20.93 36.51
N ALA A 262 22.62 21.24 35.46
CA ALA A 262 22.08 21.63 34.17
C ALA A 262 22.87 20.95 33.04
N CYS A 263 22.22 20.54 31.97
CA CYS A 263 22.89 20.03 30.77
C CYS A 263 22.25 20.52 29.49
N ARG A 264 23.09 20.70 28.48
CA ARG A 264 22.70 21.00 27.11
C ARG A 264 23.16 19.86 26.19
N LEU A 265 22.21 19.12 25.64
CA LEU A 265 22.46 17.90 24.88
C LEU A 265 21.81 17.97 23.50
N PRO A 266 22.53 17.58 22.42
CA PRO A 266 21.93 17.50 21.09
C PRO A 266 20.94 16.34 21.01
N PHE A 267 19.97 16.48 20.13
CA PHE A 267 19.14 15.37 19.66
C PHE A 267 18.91 15.46 18.15
N THR A 268 18.63 14.31 17.55
CA THR A 268 18.26 14.18 16.13
C THR A 268 17.04 13.27 16.05
N THR A 269 16.00 13.73 15.36
CA THR A 269 14.75 12.97 15.18
C THR A 269 14.89 11.92 14.08
N GLY A 270 13.92 11.02 13.98
CA GLY A 270 13.85 10.01 12.92
C GLY A 270 13.64 10.60 11.51
N ASN A 271 13.62 9.69 10.54
CA ASN A 271 13.56 9.96 9.10
C ASN A 271 12.19 10.37 8.54
N ALA A 272 11.19 10.58 9.38
CA ALA A 272 9.88 11.09 8.95
C ALA A 272 9.63 12.49 9.50
N PRO A 273 8.90 13.36 8.78
CA PRO A 273 8.43 14.61 9.34
C PRO A 273 7.42 14.38 10.47
N ILE A 274 7.41 15.29 11.45
CA ILE A 274 6.52 15.23 12.62
C ILE A 274 5.91 16.61 12.87
N SER A 275 4.71 16.66 13.46
CA SER A 275 4.00 17.92 13.75
C SER A 275 4.33 18.50 15.12
N THR A 276 4.62 17.64 16.09
CA THR A 276 4.94 18.03 17.47
C THR A 276 6.10 17.22 18.03
N ILE A 277 6.76 17.76 19.06
CA ILE A 277 7.80 17.08 19.85
C ILE A 277 7.44 17.17 21.34
N ALA A 278 7.60 16.07 22.08
CA ALA A 278 7.55 16.06 23.55
C ALA A 278 8.69 15.20 24.11
N PHE A 279 8.99 15.40 25.39
CA PHE A 279 10.10 14.78 26.09
C PHE A 279 9.56 13.89 27.21
N VAL A 280 9.97 12.62 27.24
CA VAL A 280 9.55 11.64 28.23
C VAL A 280 10.71 11.36 29.18
N TYR A 281 10.48 11.59 30.46
CA TYR A 281 11.43 11.39 31.56
C TYR A 281 10.98 10.20 32.42
N SER A 282 11.93 9.38 32.86
CA SER A 282 11.68 8.26 33.77
C SER A 282 12.66 8.31 34.94
N THR A 283 12.16 8.23 36.16
CA THR A 283 13.00 8.40 37.36
C THR A 283 13.57 7.09 37.92
N TYR A 284 13.18 5.92 37.40
CA TYR A 284 13.46 4.63 38.04
C TYR A 284 14.15 3.61 37.12
N TYR A 285 15.31 3.10 37.55
CA TYR A 285 15.94 1.92 36.97
C TYR A 285 16.73 1.10 38.01
N GLY A 286 16.04 0.16 38.68
CA GLY A 286 16.59 -1.13 39.10
C GLY A 286 17.70 -1.19 40.15
N GLN A 287 17.88 -0.21 41.05
CA GLN A 287 18.49 -0.39 42.38
C GLN A 287 17.82 0.58 43.36
N ASN A 288 17.35 0.07 44.50
CA ASN A 288 16.51 0.76 45.48
C ASN A 288 17.15 2.02 46.11
N VAL A 289 16.60 3.23 45.90
CA VAL A 289 16.34 4.24 46.94
C VAL A 289 15.04 5.01 46.64
N LYS A 290 14.31 5.33 47.73
CA LYS A 290 13.14 6.20 47.78
C LYS A 290 13.56 7.51 48.44
N GLY A 291 13.25 8.66 47.86
CA GLY A 291 13.64 9.97 48.41
C GLY A 291 12.77 11.13 47.91
N PRO A 292 12.86 12.34 48.53
CA PRO A 292 12.08 13.50 48.13
C PRO A 292 12.35 13.89 46.67
N GLY A 293 11.29 14.27 45.95
CA GLY A 293 11.31 14.47 44.51
C GLY A 293 12.21 15.63 44.01
N TYR A 294 12.59 15.58 42.74
CA TYR A 294 13.47 16.54 42.06
C TYR A 294 12.66 17.57 41.28
N LEU A 295 13.00 18.86 41.30
CA LEU A 295 12.32 19.82 40.42
C LEU A 295 13.00 19.81 39.04
N LEU A 296 12.27 19.39 38.02
CA LEU A 296 12.66 19.37 36.61
C LEU A 296 12.19 20.63 35.90
N ARG A 297 13.06 21.21 35.08
CA ARG A 297 12.75 22.27 34.12
C ARG A 297 13.53 22.01 32.84
N ALA A 298 12.97 22.34 31.68
CA ALA A 298 13.64 22.08 30.42
C ALA A 298 13.21 23.05 29.31
N HIS A 299 14.02 23.19 28.26
CA HIS A 299 13.67 23.89 27.03
C HIS A 299 14.31 23.23 25.81
N ILE A 300 13.75 23.52 24.63
CA ILE A 300 14.33 23.19 23.34
C ILE A 300 14.96 24.44 22.75
N GLU A 301 16.15 24.32 22.18
CA GLU A 301 16.80 25.36 21.37
C GLU A 301 16.89 24.91 19.91
N TYR A 302 16.49 25.79 19.01
CA TYR A 302 16.66 25.61 17.57
C TYR A 302 16.81 26.97 16.88
N ASN A 303 17.86 27.15 16.08
CA ASN A 303 18.14 28.38 15.34
C ASN A 303 18.04 29.67 16.17
N GLY A 304 18.48 29.64 17.44
CA GLY A 304 18.43 30.78 18.36
C GLY A 304 17.06 31.03 19.00
N ILE A 305 16.02 30.29 18.59
CA ILE A 305 14.70 30.30 19.25
C ILE A 305 14.75 29.32 20.42
N VAL A 306 14.17 29.73 21.56
CA VAL A 306 14.05 28.90 22.76
C VAL A 306 12.58 28.71 23.10
N VAL A 307 12.19 27.45 23.30
CA VAL A 307 10.85 27.09 23.75
C VAL A 307 10.95 26.31 25.06
N VAL A 308 10.49 26.94 26.15
CA VAL A 308 10.44 26.32 27.47
C VAL A 308 9.40 25.21 27.46
N LEU A 309 9.78 24.02 27.91
CA LEU A 309 8.85 22.90 28.06
C LEU A 309 7.93 23.14 29.25
N THR A 310 6.65 22.85 29.06
CA THR A 310 5.66 22.79 30.12
C THR A 310 5.29 21.34 30.42
N PHE A 311 4.75 21.10 31.61
CA PHE A 311 4.24 19.83 32.09
C PHE A 311 2.87 20.12 32.68
N ASP A 312 1.81 19.71 32.00
CA ASP A 312 0.43 20.05 32.35
C ASP A 312 0.22 21.58 32.44
N GLY A 313 0.85 22.34 31.53
CA GLY A 313 0.80 23.81 31.46
C GLY A 313 1.74 24.55 32.41
N VAL A 314 2.52 23.84 33.24
CA VAL A 314 3.45 24.44 34.21
C VAL A 314 4.90 24.27 33.76
N THR A 315 5.74 25.30 33.89
CA THR A 315 7.15 25.30 33.41
C THR A 315 8.12 24.45 34.25
N SER A 316 7.62 23.76 35.26
CA SER A 316 8.42 22.92 36.14
C SER A 316 7.61 21.74 36.66
N ARG A 317 8.24 20.58 36.79
CA ARG A 317 7.62 19.36 37.31
C ARG A 317 8.44 18.77 38.45
N GLN A 318 7.81 18.50 39.58
CA GLN A 318 8.45 17.69 40.61
C GLN A 318 8.41 16.22 40.19
N LEU A 319 9.58 15.65 39.93
CA LEU A 319 9.80 14.24 39.64
C LEU A 319 9.83 13.45 40.94
N VAL A 320 8.89 12.52 41.10
CA VAL A 320 8.84 11.66 42.29
C VAL A 320 9.58 10.36 42.02
N SER A 321 10.25 9.81 43.03
CA SER A 321 10.90 8.51 42.95
C SER A 321 9.90 7.43 42.48
N GLY A 322 10.23 6.70 41.43
CA GLY A 322 9.36 5.66 40.87
C GLY A 322 8.35 6.20 39.87
N GLU A 323 8.27 7.51 39.65
CA GLU A 323 7.45 8.09 38.60
C GLU A 323 8.02 7.72 37.23
N MET A 324 7.14 7.19 36.39
CA MET A 324 7.43 6.69 35.07
C MET A 324 6.66 7.52 34.05
N ASP A 325 7.25 7.68 32.88
CA ASP A 325 6.58 8.36 31.77
C ASP A 325 6.14 9.80 32.10
N VAL A 326 7.02 10.55 32.76
CA VAL A 326 6.81 11.99 33.00
C VAL A 326 7.04 12.71 31.69
N ARG A 327 5.94 13.07 31.04
CA ARG A 327 5.96 13.64 29.70
C ARG A 327 5.74 15.15 29.74
N SER A 328 6.51 15.90 28.97
CA SER A 328 6.22 17.31 28.70
C SER A 328 4.95 17.46 27.85
N ASP A 329 4.38 18.65 27.86
CA ASP A 329 3.41 19.04 26.84
C ASP A 329 4.08 19.03 25.45
N GLU A 330 3.27 18.87 24.42
CA GLU A 330 3.72 18.81 23.04
C GLU A 330 4.10 20.21 22.52
N VAL A 331 5.29 20.36 21.97
CA VAL A 331 5.77 21.57 21.33
C VAL A 331 5.49 21.51 19.82
N PRO A 332 4.56 22.34 19.29
CA PRO A 332 4.26 22.35 17.87
C PRO A 332 5.40 22.97 17.06
N ALA A 333 5.56 22.53 15.81
CA ALA A 333 6.56 23.08 14.89
C ALA A 333 6.45 24.60 14.70
N SER A 334 5.24 25.14 14.81
CA SER A 334 4.96 26.59 14.74
C SER A 334 5.66 27.39 15.82
N ALA A 335 6.00 26.79 16.96
CA ALA A 335 6.80 27.44 18.02
C ALA A 335 8.21 27.84 17.54
N PHE A 336 8.68 27.23 16.46
CA PHE A 336 9.94 27.54 15.78
C PHE A 336 9.75 28.20 14.41
N GLY A 337 8.53 28.64 14.08
CA GLY A 337 8.21 29.20 12.76
C GLY A 337 8.20 28.17 11.63
N LEU A 338 8.07 26.88 11.96
CA LEU A 338 8.02 25.79 10.98
C LEU A 338 6.57 25.33 10.76
N THR A 339 6.27 24.85 9.56
CA THR A 339 4.97 24.17 9.28
C THR A 339 4.92 22.77 9.89
N GLN A 340 6.05 22.07 9.86
CA GLN A 340 6.29 20.77 10.49
C GLN A 340 7.78 20.65 10.79
N TYR A 341 8.16 19.80 11.74
CA TYR A 341 9.57 19.43 11.90
C TYR A 341 9.96 18.52 10.74
N PRO A 342 11.04 18.84 10.00
CA PRO A 342 11.51 18.00 8.90
C PRO A 342 12.05 16.66 9.42
N ALA A 343 12.18 15.69 8.51
CA ALA A 343 12.93 14.47 8.77
C ALA A 343 14.37 14.79 9.21
N ASN A 344 14.91 14.02 10.16
CA ASN A 344 16.23 14.23 10.76
C ASN A 344 16.40 15.63 11.38
N PHE A 345 15.34 16.21 11.93
CA PHE A 345 15.40 17.48 12.65
C PHE A 345 16.44 17.40 13.77
N THR A 346 17.28 18.42 13.88
CA THR A 346 18.31 18.52 14.92
C THR A 346 18.04 19.74 15.79
N GLY A 347 18.20 19.55 17.10
CA GLY A 347 18.01 20.59 18.09
C GLY A 347 18.84 20.31 19.34
N PHE A 348 18.76 21.25 20.28
CA PHE A 348 19.30 21.05 21.62
C PHE A 348 18.18 21.01 22.62
N GLU A 349 18.32 20.14 23.60
CA GLU A 349 17.52 20.15 24.80
C GLU A 349 18.42 20.61 25.93
N VAL A 350 17.91 21.56 26.71
CA VAL A 350 18.50 21.98 27.97
C VAL A 350 17.60 21.50 29.08
N THR A 351 18.16 20.77 30.03
CA THR A 351 17.45 20.29 31.22
C THR A 351 18.16 20.75 32.47
N GLU A 352 17.39 21.27 33.42
CA GLU A 352 17.81 21.62 34.77
C GLU A 352 17.11 20.75 35.80
N ARG A 353 17.84 20.42 36.85
CA ARG A 353 17.34 19.66 37.98
C ARG A 353 17.83 20.24 39.28
N GLU A 354 16.90 20.49 40.19
CA GLU A 354 17.18 20.90 41.55
C GLU A 354 16.95 19.72 42.52
N TRP A 355 17.91 19.46 43.42
CA TRP A 355 17.79 18.37 44.40
C TRP A 355 18.25 18.74 45.80
N VAL A 356 17.72 18.00 46.77
CA VAL A 356 17.92 18.26 48.20
C VAL A 356 19.07 17.41 48.75
N ALA A 357 19.80 17.95 49.73
CA ALA A 357 20.82 17.18 50.46
C ALA A 357 20.24 15.86 51.04
N GLY A 358 21.00 14.76 50.97
CA GLY A 358 20.55 13.45 51.45
C GLY A 358 19.79 12.59 50.43
N THR A 359 19.54 13.09 49.20
CA THR A 359 19.05 12.25 48.10
C THR A 359 20.21 11.60 47.34
N ASN A 360 19.91 10.48 46.68
CA ASN A 360 20.81 9.88 45.69
C ASN A 360 20.90 10.77 44.44
N ARG A 361 21.97 10.63 43.68
CA ARG A 361 22.06 11.26 42.35
C ARG A 361 21.46 10.32 41.31
N ILE A 362 20.56 10.79 40.44
CA ILE A 362 20.23 10.03 39.23
C ILE A 362 21.28 10.35 38.17
N ASN A 363 22.01 9.33 37.73
CA ASN A 363 23.12 9.41 36.78
C ASN A 363 22.77 8.66 35.49
N ILE A 364 23.19 9.18 34.33
CA ILE A 364 23.22 8.41 33.07
C ILE A 364 24.58 7.72 32.89
N GLY A 365 24.58 6.45 32.51
CA GLY A 365 25.78 5.69 32.21
C GLY A 365 26.36 5.97 30.81
N THR A 366 27.03 7.11 30.62
CA THR A 366 28.27 7.29 29.83
C THR A 366 28.56 8.79 29.64
N PRO A 367 29.78 9.27 29.90
CA PRO A 367 30.15 10.66 29.63
C PRO A 367 30.48 10.86 28.15
N LEU A 368 29.93 11.89 27.52
CA LEU A 368 30.44 12.42 26.26
C LEU A 368 31.37 13.58 26.59
N THR A 369 32.67 13.44 26.35
CA THR A 369 33.62 14.56 26.40
C THR A 369 33.37 15.44 25.18
N MET A 370 32.83 16.65 25.35
CA MET A 370 32.54 17.55 24.22
C MET A 370 32.81 19.02 24.58
N THR A 371 33.22 19.82 23.59
CA THR A 371 33.42 21.28 23.71
C THR A 371 32.16 22.00 23.23
N GLY A 372 31.63 22.97 23.98
CA GLY A 372 30.39 23.69 23.65
C GLY A 372 29.06 22.95 23.98
N PHE A 373 29.18 21.72 24.49
CA PHE A 373 28.10 20.87 25.01
C PHE A 373 28.58 20.31 26.34
N GLY A 374 27.69 20.15 27.31
CA GLY A 374 28.14 19.63 28.59
C GLY A 374 27.13 19.78 29.71
N CYS A 375 27.52 19.20 30.83
CA CYS A 375 26.80 19.21 32.07
C CYS A 375 27.58 20.04 33.08
N VAL A 376 26.88 20.87 33.83
CA VAL A 376 27.48 21.73 34.86
C VAL A 376 26.73 21.56 36.18
N ARG A 377 27.45 21.75 37.29
CA ARG A 377 26.90 21.72 38.64
C ARG A 377 27.16 23.03 39.38
N GLY A 378 26.15 23.52 40.10
CA GLY A 378 26.22 24.71 40.94
C GLY A 378 25.36 24.60 42.20
N PRO A 379 25.52 25.52 43.16
CA PRO A 379 24.67 25.58 44.34
C PRO A 379 23.24 26.00 44.00
N ILE A 380 22.26 25.56 44.80
CA ILE A 380 20.89 26.10 44.75
C ILE A 380 20.92 27.62 44.93
N GLY A 381 20.07 28.33 44.18
CA GLY A 381 20.02 29.80 44.13
C GLY A 381 20.84 30.43 42.99
N SER A 382 21.64 29.63 42.27
CA SER A 382 22.27 30.07 41.03
C SER A 382 21.21 30.44 39.97
N PRO A 383 21.49 31.40 39.06
CA PRO A 383 20.55 31.75 37.99
C PRO A 383 20.24 30.55 37.09
N SER A 384 18.94 30.33 36.83
CA SER A 384 18.47 29.31 35.89
C SER A 384 18.98 29.60 34.48
N LYS A 385 19.29 28.53 33.75
CA LYS A 385 19.68 28.52 32.33
C LYS A 385 18.48 28.24 31.43
N ILE A 386 17.31 27.95 31.99
CA ILE A 386 16.09 27.69 31.23
C ILE A 386 15.58 28.97 30.59
N GLY A 387 15.20 28.89 29.31
CA GLY A 387 14.65 30.03 28.56
C GLY A 387 15.70 31.00 28.01
N VAL A 388 17.00 30.74 28.19
CA VAL A 388 18.07 31.64 27.76
C VAL A 388 18.91 30.96 26.68
N ALA A 389 18.79 31.47 25.44
CA ALA A 389 19.49 30.91 24.28
C ALA A 389 21.01 30.94 24.47
N GLY A 390 21.68 29.79 24.31
CA GLY A 390 23.14 29.73 24.35
C GLY A 390 23.75 30.00 25.74
N ALA A 391 22.97 29.90 26.82
CA ALA A 391 23.44 30.15 28.20
C ALA A 391 24.50 29.14 28.71
N PHE A 392 24.85 28.15 27.90
CA PHE A 392 25.89 27.17 28.15
C PHE A 392 27.19 27.54 27.44
N ASN A 393 28.09 28.18 28.18
CA ASN A 393 29.52 28.21 27.89
C ASN A 393 30.27 27.70 29.13
N ASN A 394 31.32 26.91 28.93
CA ASN A 394 32.15 26.30 29.98
C ASN A 394 33.02 27.33 30.76
N SER A 395 32.66 28.61 30.72
CA SER A 395 33.42 29.73 31.27
C SER A 395 32.75 30.41 32.47
N ASN A 396 31.66 29.85 33.00
CA ASN A 396 30.98 30.46 34.15
C ASN A 396 31.71 30.18 35.47
N THR A 397 32.20 31.22 36.13
CA THR A 397 32.99 31.13 37.38
C THR A 397 32.23 30.58 38.58
N THR A 398 30.90 30.49 38.53
CA THR A 398 30.05 29.99 39.63
C THR A 398 29.64 28.52 39.49
N TRP A 399 29.86 27.92 38.33
CA TRP A 399 29.49 26.53 38.04
C TRP A 399 30.74 25.73 37.70
N ALA A 400 30.86 24.54 38.27
CA ALA A 400 31.95 23.65 37.92
C ALA A 400 31.54 22.81 36.69
N ASP A 401 32.43 22.75 35.70
CA ASP A 401 32.34 21.78 34.63
C ASP A 401 32.22 20.38 35.24
N TYR A 402 31.17 19.69 34.84
CA TYR A 402 30.86 18.38 35.37
C TYR A 402 30.86 17.38 34.23
N SER A 403 31.99 16.68 34.06
CA SER A 403 32.19 15.68 33.02
C SER A 403 31.44 14.36 33.25
N ALA A 404 30.51 14.31 34.20
CA ALA A 404 29.82 13.09 34.60
C ALA A 404 28.29 13.18 34.46
N ARG A 405 27.74 12.09 33.92
CA ARG A 405 26.43 11.50 34.20
C ARG A 405 25.33 12.45 34.73
N PHE A 406 24.47 12.96 33.84
CA PHE A 406 23.29 13.74 34.21
C PHE A 406 22.01 13.12 33.66
N PHE A 407 20.89 13.39 34.32
CA PHE A 407 19.56 12.89 33.99
C PHE A 407 18.88 13.72 32.89
N GLY A 408 18.52 13.09 31.77
CA GLY A 408 17.74 13.72 30.70
C GLY A 408 16.52 12.87 30.30
N PRO A 409 15.76 13.28 29.27
CA PRO A 409 14.71 12.46 28.66
C PRO A 409 15.21 11.06 28.33
N THR A 410 14.39 10.08 28.69
CA THR A 410 14.52 8.69 28.27
C THR A 410 14.14 8.55 26.80
N LEU A 411 13.02 9.14 26.40
CA LEU A 411 12.55 9.16 25.03
C LEU A 411 12.24 10.59 24.61
N ILE A 412 12.50 10.89 23.35
CA ILE A 412 11.90 12.03 22.68
C ILE A 412 10.86 11.46 21.74
N VAL A 413 9.66 12.01 21.81
CA VAL A 413 8.49 11.50 21.11
C VAL A 413 7.87 12.62 20.25
N GLY A 414 7.15 12.25 19.21
CA GLY A 414 6.51 13.21 18.31
C GLY A 414 5.36 12.59 17.54
N ARG A 415 4.53 13.45 16.95
CA ARG A 415 3.39 13.00 16.13
C ARG A 415 3.81 12.93 14.66
N PRO A 416 3.95 11.73 14.07
CA PRO A 416 4.32 11.62 12.67
C PRO A 416 3.21 12.14 11.77
N VAL A 417 3.59 12.76 10.66
CA VAL A 417 2.62 13.27 9.65
C VAL A 417 2.18 12.20 8.65
N GLY A 418 2.71 10.98 8.79
CA GLY A 418 2.41 9.78 8.01
C GLY A 418 2.75 8.54 8.84
N LEU A 419 2.60 7.35 8.28
CA LEU A 419 3.09 6.15 8.96
C LEU A 419 4.61 6.19 9.12
N MET A 420 5.06 5.86 10.32
CA MET A 420 6.47 5.75 10.66
C MET A 420 6.68 4.52 11.56
N PRO A 421 7.56 3.58 11.18
CA PRO A 421 8.03 2.55 12.09
C PRO A 421 8.85 3.15 13.23
N ALA A 422 8.44 2.88 14.46
CA ALA A 422 9.09 3.25 15.71
C ALA A 422 9.47 1.97 16.46
N TRP A 423 10.76 1.64 16.41
CA TRP A 423 11.30 0.37 16.90
C TRP A 423 11.77 0.43 18.35
N ILE A 424 11.34 -0.51 19.18
CA ILE A 424 11.91 -0.74 20.51
C ILE A 424 12.85 -1.93 20.51
N THR A 425 14.03 -1.79 21.08
CA THR A 425 14.93 -2.93 21.35
C THR A 425 14.82 -3.33 22.81
N LEU A 426 14.50 -4.60 23.04
CA LEU A 426 14.54 -5.28 24.33
C LEU A 426 15.66 -6.31 24.33
N GLY A 427 16.27 -6.55 25.48
CA GLY A 427 17.28 -7.59 25.62
C GLY A 427 18.24 -7.32 26.76
N ALA A 428 19.43 -7.89 26.65
CA ALA A 428 20.40 -7.91 27.73
C ALA A 428 21.62 -7.04 27.41
N SER A 429 22.82 -7.48 27.79
CA SER A 429 24.07 -6.76 27.56
C SER A 429 24.46 -6.67 26.09
N ILE A 430 24.11 -7.66 25.27
CA ILE A 430 24.42 -7.69 23.83
C ILE A 430 23.59 -6.63 23.08
N GLU A 431 22.28 -6.57 23.33
CA GLU A 431 21.35 -5.59 22.76
C GLU A 431 21.63 -4.18 23.29
N ALA A 432 22.13 -4.07 24.52
CA ALA A 432 22.62 -2.83 25.08
C ALA A 432 23.97 -2.37 24.49
N GLY A 433 24.67 -3.22 23.73
CA GLY A 433 25.95 -2.90 23.11
C GLY A 433 27.17 -2.98 24.04
N THR A 434 27.14 -3.85 25.05
CA THR A 434 28.32 -4.10 25.91
C THR A 434 29.49 -4.61 25.06
N ALA A 435 30.70 -4.11 25.32
CA ALA A 435 31.92 -4.34 24.55
C ALA A 435 31.98 -3.67 23.15
N ASP A 436 31.04 -2.76 22.85
CA ASP A 436 31.15 -1.81 21.74
C ASP A 436 31.68 -0.45 22.21
N ASP A 437 32.93 -0.14 21.88
CA ASP A 437 33.57 1.15 22.21
C ASP A 437 32.92 2.35 21.49
N ALA A 438 32.08 2.12 20.47
CA ALA A 438 31.26 3.15 19.83
C ALA A 438 29.88 3.35 20.50
N ASN A 439 29.61 2.62 21.58
CA ASN A 439 28.49 2.81 22.51
C ASN A 439 27.09 2.73 21.88
N ARG A 440 26.92 1.94 20.82
CA ARG A 440 25.64 1.82 20.09
C ARG A 440 25.20 0.39 19.83
N GLY A 441 26.06 -0.62 19.99
CA GLY A 441 25.69 -2.03 19.77
C GLY A 441 25.19 -2.28 18.34
N TYR A 442 24.81 -3.52 18.03
CA TYR A 442 24.31 -3.83 16.68
C TYR A 442 22.91 -3.24 16.46
N ALA A 443 21.99 -3.43 17.42
CA ALA A 443 20.59 -3.05 17.28
C ALA A 443 20.42 -1.53 17.07
N ALA A 444 21.10 -0.71 17.87
CA ALA A 444 20.98 0.75 17.69
C ALA A 444 21.69 1.23 16.42
N ARG A 445 22.80 0.60 16.01
CA ARG A 445 23.46 0.90 14.72
C ARG A 445 22.59 0.53 13.52
N SER A 446 21.89 -0.61 13.53
CA SER A 446 21.00 -1.04 12.45
C SER A 446 19.93 0.00 12.13
N ALA A 447 19.41 0.68 13.14
CA ALA A 447 18.44 1.75 12.95
C ALA A 447 19.04 3.16 12.71
N GLN A 448 20.38 3.34 12.73
CA GLN A 448 21.05 4.65 12.57
C GLN A 448 21.82 4.84 11.27
N ILE A 449 22.10 3.80 10.49
CA ILE A 449 23.01 3.86 9.32
C ILE A 449 22.36 4.48 8.05
N VAL A 450 21.37 5.36 8.22
CA VAL A 450 20.66 6.14 7.19
C VAL A 450 19.74 5.31 6.27
N PRO A 451 18.46 5.70 6.10
CA PRO A 451 17.74 6.72 6.87
C PRO A 451 17.51 6.25 8.32
N GLN A 452 17.69 7.17 9.28
CA GLN A 452 17.61 6.89 10.72
C GLN A 452 16.16 6.61 11.13
N TYR A 453 15.85 5.37 11.53
CA TYR A 453 14.52 5.04 12.02
C TYR A 453 14.28 5.64 13.39
N ALA A 454 13.02 5.97 13.65
CA ALA A 454 12.54 6.19 15.00
C ALA A 454 12.83 4.94 15.85
N GLN A 455 13.58 5.10 16.94
CA GLN A 455 13.96 3.95 17.77
C GLN A 455 14.23 4.27 19.24
N GLY A 456 14.06 3.23 20.04
CA GLY A 456 14.31 3.15 21.48
C GLY A 456 15.14 1.92 21.82
N ASN A 457 16.04 2.03 22.80
CA ASN A 457 16.70 0.86 23.39
C ASN A 457 16.41 0.77 24.88
N LEU A 458 15.68 -0.26 25.28
CA LEU A 458 15.32 -0.58 26.67
C LEU A 458 16.06 -1.81 27.20
N ALA A 459 17.08 -2.30 26.48
CA ALA A 459 17.88 -3.45 26.89
C ALA A 459 18.69 -3.18 28.17
N ARG A 460 18.88 -4.22 28.99
CA ARG A 460 19.59 -4.15 30.26
C ARG A 460 20.70 -5.18 30.38
N GLY A 461 21.94 -4.73 30.45
CA GLY A 461 23.08 -5.55 30.82
C GLY A 461 22.83 -6.39 32.07
N GLY A 462 23.11 -7.69 31.98
CA GLY A 462 22.94 -8.67 33.06
C GLY A 462 21.50 -9.13 33.32
N GLU A 463 20.49 -8.60 32.62
CA GLU A 463 19.09 -8.98 32.85
C GLU A 463 18.69 -10.29 32.18
N THR A 464 17.85 -11.07 32.85
CA THR A 464 17.16 -12.26 32.34
C THR A 464 15.74 -11.92 31.92
N SER A 465 15.11 -12.75 31.08
CA SER A 465 13.70 -12.62 30.73
C SER A 465 12.77 -12.64 31.96
N THR A 466 13.10 -13.46 32.96
CA THR A 466 12.40 -13.49 34.26
C THR A 466 12.57 -12.18 35.01
N GLY A 467 13.80 -11.64 35.06
CA GLY A 467 14.10 -10.36 35.69
C GLY A 467 13.32 -9.22 35.03
N TYR A 468 13.23 -9.25 33.69
CA TYR A 468 12.41 -8.30 32.96
C TYR A 468 10.94 -8.41 33.34
N LEU A 469 10.35 -9.60 33.36
CA LEU A 469 8.94 -9.80 33.72
C LEU A 469 8.58 -9.47 35.18
N SER A 470 9.57 -9.28 36.05
CA SER A 470 9.33 -8.78 37.40
C SER A 470 8.86 -7.32 37.41
N SER A 471 8.53 -6.80 38.61
CA SER A 471 8.15 -5.40 38.80
C SER A 471 9.24 -4.41 38.38
N ASP A 472 10.52 -4.84 38.35
CA ASP A 472 11.61 -4.00 37.88
C ASP A 472 11.48 -3.65 36.37
N GLY A 473 10.81 -4.49 35.58
CA GLY A 473 10.56 -4.21 34.16
C GLY A 473 9.25 -3.49 33.85
N ASP A 474 8.34 -3.31 34.82
CA ASP A 474 7.05 -2.61 34.61
C ASP A 474 7.27 -1.20 34.05
N SER A 475 8.30 -0.54 34.58
CA SER A 475 8.79 0.77 34.17
C SER A 475 9.05 0.87 32.66
N ARG A 476 9.78 -0.09 32.10
CA ARG A 476 10.11 -0.14 30.67
C ARG A 476 8.91 -0.56 29.82
N ARG A 477 8.07 -1.46 30.33
CA ARG A 477 6.84 -1.87 29.64
C ARG A 477 5.84 -0.72 29.48
N ALA A 478 5.79 0.21 30.42
CA ALA A 478 4.93 1.40 30.33
C ALA A 478 5.24 2.28 29.10
N LEU A 479 6.47 2.19 28.56
CA LEU A 479 6.91 2.95 27.40
C LEU A 479 6.52 2.31 26.06
N TYR A 480 6.02 1.06 26.04
CA TYR A 480 5.66 0.34 24.81
C TYR A 480 4.69 1.11 23.93
N LYS A 481 3.80 1.90 24.52
CA LYS A 481 2.80 2.72 23.83
C LYS A 481 3.36 3.75 22.85
N TYR A 482 4.65 4.07 22.94
CA TYR A 482 5.33 4.99 22.02
C TYR A 482 5.97 4.29 20.82
N PHE A 483 5.82 2.97 20.71
CA PHE A 483 6.41 2.15 19.67
C PHE A 483 5.34 1.36 18.93
N ASN A 484 5.66 0.92 17.72
CA ASN A 484 4.80 0.03 16.92
C ASN A 484 5.57 -1.18 16.36
N CYS A 485 6.89 -1.23 16.52
CA CYS A 485 7.73 -2.35 16.15
C CYS A 485 8.69 -2.70 17.30
N ALA A 486 9.10 -3.96 17.41
CA ALA A 486 9.99 -4.42 18.48
C ALA A 486 11.03 -5.43 18.00
N ILE A 487 12.22 -5.35 18.58
CA ILE A 487 13.29 -6.35 18.54
C ILE A 487 13.40 -6.92 19.97
N ASN A 488 13.29 -8.23 20.13
CA ASN A 488 13.33 -8.90 21.43
C ASN A 488 14.50 -9.89 21.48
N GLY A 489 15.58 -9.54 22.21
CA GLY A 489 16.82 -10.32 22.30
C GLY A 489 17.18 -10.85 23.68
N TYR A 490 16.21 -11.14 24.55
CA TYR A 490 16.47 -11.79 25.84
C TYR A 490 17.00 -13.23 25.69
N LEU A 491 17.24 -13.90 26.83
CA LEU A 491 17.67 -15.31 27.00
C LEU A 491 19.18 -15.56 27.14
N GLY A 492 20.04 -14.64 26.71
CA GLY A 492 21.49 -14.81 26.86
C GLY A 492 21.92 -15.04 28.32
N ASN A 493 21.33 -14.29 29.25
CA ASN A 493 21.57 -14.44 30.69
C ASN A 493 20.70 -15.53 31.32
N ASP A 494 19.50 -15.81 30.80
CA ASP A 494 18.68 -16.94 31.24
C ASP A 494 19.43 -18.26 31.05
N TYR A 495 20.02 -18.46 29.87
CA TYR A 495 20.89 -19.58 29.59
C TYR A 495 22.10 -19.62 30.54
N SER A 496 22.79 -18.49 30.69
CA SER A 496 24.02 -18.42 31.49
C SER A 496 23.75 -18.58 33.00
N GLY A 497 22.56 -18.20 33.45
CA GLY A 497 22.07 -18.31 34.82
C GLY A 497 21.35 -19.63 35.14
N GLY A 498 21.23 -20.54 34.16
CA GLY A 498 20.62 -21.86 34.38
C GLY A 498 19.08 -21.88 34.35
N THR A 499 18.42 -20.84 33.86
CA THR A 499 16.96 -20.86 33.64
C THR A 499 16.61 -21.92 32.58
N PRO A 500 15.70 -22.86 32.85
CA PRO A 500 15.30 -23.88 31.86
C PRO A 500 14.79 -23.28 30.54
N LYS A 501 14.99 -23.99 29.42
CA LYS A 501 14.60 -23.51 28.08
C LYS A 501 13.09 -23.37 27.92
N GLU A 502 12.32 -24.23 28.56
CA GLU A 502 10.86 -24.20 28.60
C GLU A 502 10.35 -22.94 29.32
N THR A 503 11.01 -22.57 30.43
CA THR A 503 10.72 -21.33 31.16
C THR A 503 11.13 -20.10 30.34
N GLY A 504 12.32 -20.12 29.73
CA GLY A 504 12.78 -19.06 28.83
C GLY A 504 11.82 -18.82 27.67
N ALA A 505 11.37 -19.89 27.00
CA ALA A 505 10.38 -19.80 25.92
C ALA A 505 9.05 -19.19 26.39
N THR A 506 8.56 -19.63 27.55
CA THR A 506 7.31 -19.12 28.15
C THR A 506 7.42 -17.62 28.47
N ASN A 507 8.57 -17.19 29.02
CA ASN A 507 8.83 -15.79 29.29
C ASN A 507 8.88 -14.96 28.01
N MET A 508 9.54 -15.44 26.95
CA MET A 508 9.57 -14.75 25.65
C MET A 508 8.16 -14.57 25.08
N ALA A 509 7.35 -15.63 25.05
CA ALA A 509 5.96 -15.57 24.60
C ALA A 509 5.12 -14.57 25.42
N THR A 510 5.35 -14.52 26.74
CA THR A 510 4.68 -13.55 27.64
C THR A 510 5.09 -12.12 27.29
N ILE A 511 6.38 -11.86 27.07
CA ILE A 511 6.89 -10.53 26.66
C ILE A 511 6.30 -10.13 25.30
N ASN A 512 6.25 -11.04 24.33
CA ASN A 512 5.71 -10.80 23.00
C ASN A 512 4.20 -10.50 23.05
N ALA A 513 3.45 -11.24 23.87
CA ALA A 513 2.02 -10.97 24.11
C ALA A 513 1.79 -9.59 24.75
N GLN A 514 2.64 -9.18 25.72
CA GLN A 514 2.57 -7.84 26.32
C GLN A 514 2.90 -6.73 25.31
N LEU A 515 3.87 -6.95 24.42
CA LEU A 515 4.16 -6.03 23.32
C LEU A 515 2.93 -5.87 22.40
N LYS A 516 2.30 -6.97 21.97
CA LYS A 516 1.08 -6.93 21.13
C LYS A 516 -0.08 -6.23 21.83
N ALA A 517 -0.31 -6.52 23.10
CA ALA A 517 -1.34 -5.87 23.91
C ALA A 517 -1.12 -4.35 24.02
N ALA A 518 0.13 -3.88 23.98
CA ALA A 518 0.48 -2.47 23.97
C ALA A 518 0.40 -1.80 22.58
N GLY A 519 -0.04 -2.52 21.54
CA GLY A 519 -0.22 -2.01 20.19
C GLY A 519 0.97 -2.21 19.25
N ILE A 520 2.01 -2.95 19.67
CA ILE A 520 3.15 -3.30 18.81
C ILE A 520 2.66 -4.21 17.68
N LYS A 521 2.83 -3.75 16.44
CA LYS A 521 2.35 -4.42 15.24
C LYS A 521 3.33 -5.47 14.76
N ARG A 522 4.64 -5.22 14.90
CA ARG A 522 5.70 -6.09 14.37
C ARG A 522 6.71 -6.47 15.45
N ILE A 523 6.98 -7.76 15.62
CA ILE A 523 7.95 -8.25 16.60
C ILE A 523 8.96 -9.16 15.91
N LEU A 524 10.24 -8.81 16.03
CA LEU A 524 11.36 -9.64 15.62
C LEU A 524 12.04 -10.21 16.87
N GLN A 525 12.16 -11.52 16.95
CA GLN A 525 12.95 -12.16 18.01
C GLN A 525 14.39 -12.34 17.54
N VAL A 526 15.36 -12.05 18.39
CA VAL A 526 16.78 -12.23 18.04
C VAL A 526 17.22 -13.64 18.38
N ARG A 527 17.85 -14.31 17.40
CA ARG A 527 18.50 -15.60 17.64
C ARG A 527 19.68 -15.40 18.58
N MET A 528 19.81 -16.28 19.58
CA MET A 528 20.86 -16.15 20.59
C MET A 528 22.26 -16.20 19.97
N ALA A 529 23.10 -15.21 20.32
CA ALA A 529 24.50 -15.15 19.94
C ALA A 529 25.32 -16.29 20.59
N PRO A 530 26.43 -16.74 19.96
CA PRO A 530 27.23 -17.86 20.43
C PRO A 530 27.68 -17.74 21.90
N LYS A 531 27.75 -18.90 22.57
CA LYS A 531 28.26 -19.03 23.94
C LYS A 531 29.31 -20.13 23.97
N SER A 532 30.57 -19.74 23.93
CA SER A 532 31.72 -20.64 23.98
C SER A 532 32.77 -20.15 24.95
N ASP A 533 33.65 -21.04 25.37
CA ASP A 533 34.91 -20.74 26.03
C ASP A 533 36.07 -21.00 25.07
N THR A 534 37.26 -20.54 25.40
CA THR A 534 38.44 -20.65 24.53
C THR A 534 39.72 -20.91 25.33
N THR A 535 40.72 -21.49 24.68
CA THR A 535 42.10 -21.58 25.19
C THR A 535 43.09 -20.65 24.47
N ASP A 536 42.65 -19.91 23.45
CA ASP A 536 43.50 -19.07 22.60
C ASP A 536 42.91 -17.67 22.33
N ALA A 537 42.10 -17.17 23.27
CA ALA A 537 41.41 -15.89 23.16
C ALA A 537 40.57 -15.77 21.87
N TYR A 538 39.91 -16.86 21.45
CA TYR A 538 39.03 -16.91 20.26
C TYR A 538 39.77 -16.68 18.93
N ALA A 539 41.08 -16.94 18.88
CA ALA A 539 41.85 -16.81 17.63
C ALA A 539 41.51 -17.91 16.61
N THR A 540 41.14 -19.12 17.07
CA THR A 540 40.80 -20.26 16.21
C THR A 540 39.51 -20.96 16.62
N THR A 541 38.82 -21.59 15.65
CA THR A 541 37.60 -22.36 15.92
C THR A 541 37.86 -23.66 16.68
N ALA A 542 39.05 -24.27 16.47
CA ALA A 542 39.44 -25.53 17.09
C ALA A 542 39.58 -25.40 18.62
N ASN A 543 40.07 -24.26 19.09
CA ASN A 543 40.29 -23.97 20.50
C ASN A 543 39.07 -23.40 21.22
N GLN A 544 37.92 -23.30 20.53
CA GLN A 544 36.66 -22.93 21.15
C GLN A 544 35.86 -24.17 21.57
N THR A 545 35.30 -24.12 22.78
CA THR A 545 34.41 -25.15 23.34
C THR A 545 33.04 -24.54 23.61
N VAL A 546 31.98 -25.09 23.03
CA VAL A 546 30.61 -24.60 23.25
C VAL A 546 30.20 -24.86 24.70
N ARG A 547 29.57 -23.88 25.35
CA ARG A 547 29.12 -24.04 26.74
C ARG A 547 28.01 -25.08 26.84
N THR A 548 28.04 -25.87 27.91
CA THR A 548 27.17 -27.04 28.13
C THR A 548 26.08 -26.82 29.19
N ILE A 549 25.91 -25.58 29.67
CA ILE A 549 24.84 -25.20 30.61
C ILE A 549 23.48 -25.59 30.01
N ASN A 550 22.51 -25.98 30.84
CA ASN A 550 21.15 -26.35 30.43
C ASN A 550 21.07 -27.44 29.34
N GLY A 551 22.00 -28.40 29.34
CA GLY A 551 22.04 -29.48 28.35
C GLY A 551 22.67 -29.08 27.01
N GLY A 552 23.28 -27.90 26.91
CA GLY A 552 24.00 -27.43 25.73
C GLY A 552 23.41 -26.16 25.12
N PHE A 553 24.27 -25.21 24.77
CA PHE A 553 23.85 -23.95 24.15
C PHE A 553 23.01 -24.16 22.88
N ASN A 554 23.44 -25.03 21.96
CA ASN A 554 22.70 -25.28 20.72
C ASN A 554 21.33 -25.93 20.97
N VAL A 555 21.22 -26.81 21.97
CA VAL A 555 19.93 -27.40 22.36
C VAL A 555 18.98 -26.33 22.89
N TYR A 556 19.49 -25.44 23.74
CA TYR A 556 18.73 -24.32 24.27
C TYR A 556 18.25 -23.38 23.16
N ARG A 557 19.18 -22.90 22.33
CA ARG A 557 18.91 -21.97 21.24
C ARG A 557 17.90 -22.54 20.24
N ASN A 558 18.12 -23.75 19.74
CA ASN A 558 17.24 -24.35 18.74
C ASN A 558 15.81 -24.56 19.27
N TYR A 559 15.68 -24.89 20.55
CA TYR A 559 14.37 -24.99 21.19
C TYR A 559 13.66 -23.63 21.21
N ILE A 560 14.36 -22.58 21.64
CA ILE A 560 13.82 -21.21 21.67
C ILE A 560 13.40 -20.74 20.28
N ASP A 561 14.23 -20.96 19.26
CA ASP A 561 13.91 -20.56 17.88
C ASP A 561 12.65 -21.28 17.38
N ALA A 562 12.52 -22.58 17.68
CA ALA A 562 11.31 -23.33 17.35
C ALA A 562 10.07 -22.78 18.06
N GLN A 563 10.18 -22.36 19.33
CA GLN A 563 9.07 -21.73 20.06
C GLN A 563 8.72 -20.34 19.48
N ALA A 564 9.71 -19.57 19.04
CA ALA A 564 9.49 -18.27 18.41
C ALA A 564 8.73 -18.39 17.08
N LEU A 565 9.01 -19.41 16.27
CA LEU A 565 8.29 -19.67 15.03
C LEU A 565 6.84 -20.12 15.26
N LEU A 566 6.53 -20.65 16.44
CA LEU A 566 5.18 -21.07 16.84
C LEU A 566 4.39 -19.95 17.54
N ASP A 567 5.05 -18.88 17.99
CA ASP A 567 4.40 -17.77 18.66
C ASP A 567 3.69 -16.87 17.63
N PRO A 568 2.34 -16.78 17.63
CA PRO A 568 1.60 -15.99 16.65
C PRO A 568 1.88 -14.48 16.76
N ASN A 569 2.53 -14.03 17.84
CA ASN A 569 2.91 -12.65 18.04
C ASN A 569 4.24 -12.30 17.33
N VAL A 570 5.07 -13.28 16.99
CA VAL A 570 6.38 -13.08 16.37
C VAL A 570 6.23 -13.08 14.86
N ASN A 571 6.83 -12.07 14.22
CA ASN A 571 6.78 -11.88 12.77
C ASN A 571 8.04 -12.38 12.06
N GLY A 572 9.10 -12.67 12.79
CA GLY A 572 10.34 -13.23 12.25
C GLY A 572 11.44 -13.36 13.28
N ILE A 573 12.49 -14.09 12.90
CA ILE A 573 13.72 -14.24 13.68
C ILE A 573 14.83 -13.44 13.01
N VAL A 574 15.53 -12.62 13.78
CA VAL A 574 16.80 -12.00 13.36
C VAL A 574 17.91 -13.03 13.53
N ASP A 575 18.26 -13.69 12.42
CA ASP A 575 19.39 -14.61 12.38
C ASP A 575 20.67 -13.89 11.94
N MET A 576 21.68 -13.92 12.80
CA MET A 576 22.99 -13.31 12.57
C MET A 576 24.12 -14.36 12.58
N THR A 577 23.79 -15.65 12.56
CA THR A 577 24.77 -16.75 12.58
C THR A 577 25.76 -16.67 11.42
N SER A 578 25.32 -16.20 10.25
CA SER A 578 26.14 -16.02 9.05
C SER A 578 27.35 -15.10 9.24
N VAL A 579 27.31 -14.21 10.24
CA VAL A 579 28.44 -13.33 10.60
C VAL A 579 29.03 -13.65 11.97
N GLN A 580 28.22 -14.17 12.89
CA GLN A 580 28.65 -14.50 14.25
C GLN A 580 29.44 -15.79 14.34
N GLU A 581 29.26 -16.71 13.41
CA GLU A 581 29.80 -18.08 13.48
C GLU A 581 30.64 -18.42 12.23
N PRO A 582 31.64 -19.32 12.36
CA PRO A 582 32.43 -19.77 11.21
C PRO A 582 31.65 -20.66 10.24
N ALA A 583 30.58 -21.29 10.72
CA ALA A 583 29.55 -21.97 9.95
C ALA A 583 28.25 -21.89 10.75
N ASN A 584 27.09 -21.99 10.08
CA ASN A 584 25.81 -21.90 10.76
C ASN A 584 25.68 -22.99 11.84
N ASP A 585 25.18 -22.58 13.00
CA ASP A 585 24.81 -23.45 14.13
C ASP A 585 25.93 -24.23 14.83
N THR A 586 27.17 -23.78 14.69
CA THR A 586 28.30 -24.29 15.49
C THR A 586 28.22 -23.91 16.97
N GLY A 587 27.61 -22.77 17.32
CA GLY A 587 27.63 -22.21 18.67
C GLY A 587 29.00 -21.66 19.07
N LYS A 588 29.90 -21.47 18.09
CA LYS A 588 31.24 -20.90 18.25
C LYS A 588 31.32 -19.56 17.54
N TRP A 589 32.13 -18.65 18.08
CA TRP A 589 32.35 -17.35 17.47
C TRP A 589 33.20 -17.46 16.21
N ALA A 590 32.89 -16.63 15.21
CA ALA A 590 33.67 -16.47 13.99
C ALA A 590 35.10 -16.04 14.32
N VAL A 591 36.05 -16.44 13.48
CA VAL A 591 37.48 -16.18 13.68
C VAL A 591 38.11 -15.64 12.40
N ASN A 592 39.15 -14.82 12.56
CA ASN A 592 40.00 -14.36 11.45
C ASN A 592 41.51 -14.57 11.73
N GLY A 593 41.84 -15.37 12.75
CA GLY A 593 43.21 -15.59 13.24
C GLY A 593 43.70 -14.55 14.25
N THR A 594 42.97 -13.46 14.48
CA THR A 594 43.32 -12.44 15.50
C THR A 594 42.63 -12.75 16.82
N ALA A 595 43.38 -12.68 17.93
CA ALA A 595 42.84 -12.80 19.27
C ALA A 595 41.76 -11.75 19.54
N SER A 596 40.68 -12.18 20.20
CA SER A 596 39.53 -11.38 20.58
C SER A 596 38.82 -10.65 19.45
N TYR A 597 38.96 -11.13 18.21
CA TYR A 597 38.33 -10.54 17.03
C TYR A 597 36.81 -10.42 17.16
N ALA A 598 36.12 -11.55 17.41
CA ALA A 598 34.67 -11.58 17.49
C ALA A 598 34.15 -11.29 18.90
N THR A 599 34.88 -11.72 19.92
CA THR A 599 34.54 -11.57 21.34
C THR A 599 35.80 -11.73 22.19
N ALA A 600 35.84 -11.10 23.36
CA ALA A 600 36.92 -11.30 24.33
C ALA A 600 36.57 -12.31 25.44
N ASP A 601 35.29 -12.58 25.66
CA ASP A 601 34.80 -13.33 26.84
C ASP A 601 33.82 -14.46 26.48
N GLY A 602 33.60 -14.70 25.19
CA GLY A 602 32.72 -15.77 24.71
C GLY A 602 31.25 -15.44 24.80
N THR A 603 30.89 -14.19 25.13
CA THR A 603 29.52 -13.73 25.31
C THR A 603 29.24 -12.41 24.60
N HIS A 604 30.06 -11.40 24.82
CA HIS A 604 29.83 -10.07 24.28
C HIS A 604 30.54 -9.92 22.93
N PRO A 605 29.83 -9.56 21.86
CA PRO A 605 30.47 -9.23 20.60
C PRO A 605 31.44 -8.06 20.76
N SER A 606 32.57 -8.11 20.09
CA SER A 606 33.48 -6.96 19.98
C SER A 606 32.82 -5.84 19.17
N ALA A 607 33.41 -4.64 19.21
CA ALA A 607 33.01 -3.53 18.32
C ALA A 607 33.02 -3.91 16.82
N ALA A 608 33.97 -4.76 16.41
CA ALA A 608 34.06 -5.28 15.04
C ALA A 608 32.90 -6.24 14.73
N MET A 609 32.58 -7.15 15.64
CA MET A 609 31.48 -8.09 15.45
C MET A 609 30.12 -7.38 15.47
N HIS A 610 29.92 -6.41 16.36
CA HIS A 610 28.73 -5.56 16.35
C HIS A 610 28.54 -4.84 15.01
N ALA A 611 29.62 -4.41 14.34
CA ALA A 611 29.54 -3.80 13.01
C ALA A 611 29.04 -4.79 11.94
N LEU A 612 29.48 -6.05 11.98
CA LEU A 612 29.04 -7.09 11.05
C LEU A 612 27.59 -7.53 11.29
N MET A 613 27.15 -7.54 12.55
CA MET A 613 25.78 -7.85 12.95
C MET A 613 24.75 -6.82 12.45
N VAL A 614 25.17 -5.61 12.10
CA VAL A 614 24.26 -4.53 11.67
C VAL A 614 23.45 -4.95 10.44
N GLN A 615 24.12 -5.43 9.40
CA GLN A 615 23.48 -5.70 8.11
C GLN A 615 22.37 -6.75 8.19
N PRO A 616 22.58 -7.96 8.76
CA PRO A 616 21.50 -8.94 8.87
C PRO A 616 20.33 -8.42 9.72
N CYS A 617 20.61 -7.71 10.82
CA CYS A 617 19.56 -7.09 11.62
C CYS A 617 18.79 -6.01 10.85
N ARG A 618 19.48 -5.17 10.07
CA ARG A 618 18.87 -4.15 9.23
C ARG A 618 17.97 -4.76 8.15
N THR A 619 18.43 -5.80 7.47
CA THR A 619 17.63 -6.50 6.46
C THR A 619 16.30 -7.01 7.05
N ALA A 620 16.34 -7.59 8.26
CA ALA A 620 15.13 -8.05 8.92
C ALA A 620 14.18 -6.88 9.26
N ILE A 621 14.72 -5.77 9.80
CA ILE A 621 13.94 -4.55 10.08
C ILE A 621 13.27 -4.02 8.81
N ASP A 622 14.03 -3.90 7.71
CA ASP A 622 13.54 -3.32 6.45
C ASP A 622 12.41 -4.15 5.84
N GLN A 623 12.51 -5.48 5.89
CA GLN A 623 11.42 -6.38 5.46
C GLN A 623 10.14 -6.15 6.27
N GLN A 624 10.27 -6.00 7.60
CA GLN A 624 9.12 -5.74 8.46
C GLN A 624 8.53 -4.34 8.23
N ASN A 625 9.36 -3.34 7.95
CA ASN A 625 8.96 -1.98 7.65
C ASN A 625 8.17 -1.90 6.34
N VAL A 626 8.64 -2.55 5.27
CA VAL A 626 7.90 -2.60 3.99
C VAL A 626 6.51 -3.17 4.20
N GLN A 627 6.43 -4.30 4.90
CA GLN A 627 5.15 -4.93 5.22
C GLN A 627 4.29 -4.09 6.17
N TYR A 628 4.88 -3.29 7.08
CA TYR A 628 4.12 -2.38 7.95
C TYR A 628 3.56 -1.19 7.17
N MET A 629 4.35 -0.63 6.25
CA MET A 629 3.93 0.48 5.40
C MET A 629 2.88 0.05 4.36
N ALA A 630 2.90 -1.22 3.94
CA ALA A 630 1.89 -1.79 3.05
C ALA A 630 0.56 -2.14 3.74
N MET A 631 0.49 -2.16 5.07
CA MET A 631 -0.80 -2.26 5.80
C MET A 631 -1.54 -0.91 5.85
N ALA A 632 -0.97 0.11 5.23
CA ALA A 632 -1.26 1.52 5.44
C ALA A 632 -1.42 2.32 4.15
N ALA A 633 -1.21 1.68 3.00
CA ALA A 633 -1.02 2.32 1.73
C ALA A 633 -1.69 1.51 0.66
#